data_AF-A0A538CZR2-F1
#
_entry.id   AF-A0A538CZR2-F1
#
_cell.length_a   1.000
_cell.length_b   1.000
_cell.length_c   1.000
_cell.angle_alpha   90.00
_cell.angle_beta   90.00
_cell.angle_gamma   90.00
#
_symmetry.space_group_name_H-M   'P 1'
#
loop_
_entity.id
_entity.type
_entity.pdbx_description
1 polymer ?
#
loop_
_entity_poly.entity_id
_entity_poly.type
_entity_poly.pdbx_seq_one_letter_code
_entity_poly.pdbx_strand_id
1 'polypeptide(L)'
;MSRRLKIAGELAIALALVAVTAGSVARAGSGAAAAARGQKGCNLNGHGTELKHVIYLQFDNTHLFRDRSNFASDLEQMPHLMNFLRDNGTLSDNEHTILISHTAGGILSSLTGLYPDRNGQAVSNSYGFFRPSGSVGFSSSFKYWTDTTDGGNPATSPPTPSADTNFNMVTGDSGSPKNTPAPWVPWARAGCDVGNVSTANAVLENNNAITFAAGPTTLAAAASIGATNIKVGSVTGFVAGMAITIDTGANAEPATIMRVGTAGATGTGITLTGPLANNHASGVPMYGPTATDPTGDMTKVFGAGSPEWQEGRDSQIAPFASAARAKALTDFVGITIHCGANGGICNNSPNAKPDVLPDEPGGYGGFKGLFGALYVNPAITGGRTVVNDTAGDPIADPFGHPGFPGFDGVPAKVTLGYVAQMQEAGVPVTFGYISDAHDNHKNAFPAPPDPAGVFPRASGPGESDYVAALKSYDDAFAAFFKRLQKDGINQHNTLFVVTAASPTTATGATHTATSIRRRRVRQTRSARSTRTCARCSRRRRRSRRSRSTATRLQRST
;
A
#
# COMPACT_ATOMS: atom_id res chain seq x y z
N MET A 1 0.47 -72.16 -13.52
CA MET A 1 0.09 -72.07 -14.95
C MET A 1 0.64 -70.75 -15.48
N SER A 2 1.81 -70.73 -16.10
CA SER A 2 2.04 -70.86 -17.57
C SER A 2 1.73 -69.51 -18.25
N ARG A 3 2.65 -68.77 -18.88
CA ARG A 3 3.83 -69.13 -19.67
C ARG A 3 4.91 -68.03 -19.66
N ARG A 4 6.15 -68.48 -19.83
CA ARG A 4 7.36 -67.73 -20.18
C ARG A 4 7.34 -67.38 -21.68
N LEU A 5 8.06 -66.32 -22.07
CA LEU A 5 8.97 -66.39 -23.22
C LEU A 5 10.15 -65.43 -22.98
N LYS A 6 11.36 -65.96 -23.10
CA LYS A 6 12.67 -65.31 -23.08
C LYS A 6 13.13 -65.14 -24.53
N ILE A 7 13.91 -64.10 -24.87
CA ILE A 7 15.14 -64.21 -25.68
C ILE A 7 16.13 -63.12 -25.21
N ALA A 8 17.40 -63.50 -25.13
CA ALA A 8 18.56 -62.77 -24.63
C ALA A 8 19.60 -62.53 -25.75
N GLY A 9 20.60 -61.69 -25.47
CA GLY A 9 21.89 -61.53 -26.18
C GLY A 9 22.46 -60.12 -25.93
N GLU A 10 23.36 -59.84 -24.98
CA GLU A 10 24.82 -60.16 -24.87
C GLU A 10 25.64 -59.54 -26.03
N LEU A 11 26.82 -58.89 -25.91
CA LEU A 11 27.87 -58.84 -24.87
C LEU A 11 28.92 -57.74 -25.22
N ALA A 12 29.66 -57.22 -24.22
CA ALA A 12 31.12 -56.88 -24.18
C ALA A 12 31.39 -55.65 -23.26
N ILE A 13 31.85 -55.79 -21.99
CA ILE A 13 33.24 -56.03 -21.49
C ILE A 13 34.17 -54.82 -21.74
N ALA A 14 35.00 -54.25 -20.85
CA ALA A 14 35.25 -54.34 -19.40
C ALA A 14 36.24 -53.22 -18.98
N LEU A 15 36.33 -53.00 -17.66
CA LEU A 15 37.25 -52.12 -16.91
C LEU A 15 38.75 -52.28 -17.24
N ALA A 16 39.54 -51.20 -17.10
CA ALA A 16 40.73 -51.15 -16.21
C ALA A 16 41.40 -49.75 -16.05
N LEU A 17 41.50 -49.33 -14.77
CA LEU A 17 42.62 -48.69 -14.04
C LEU A 17 43.11 -47.22 -14.26
N VAL A 18 42.90 -46.44 -13.18
CA VAL A 18 43.83 -45.59 -12.38
C VAL A 18 44.37 -44.27 -12.96
N ALA A 19 43.90 -43.17 -12.37
CA ALA A 19 44.77 -42.13 -11.81
C ALA A 19 44.02 -41.34 -10.72
N VAL A 20 44.43 -41.53 -9.46
CA VAL A 20 44.10 -40.61 -8.36
C VAL A 20 45.03 -39.40 -8.50
N THR A 21 44.46 -38.23 -8.78
CA THR A 21 45.13 -36.95 -8.52
C THR A 21 44.17 -36.03 -7.80
N ALA A 22 44.58 -35.64 -6.60
CA ALA A 22 43.97 -34.63 -5.76
C ALA A 22 43.67 -33.35 -6.54
N GLY A 23 42.48 -32.78 -6.32
CA GLY A 23 42.06 -31.53 -6.96
C GLY A 23 40.74 -31.01 -6.38
N SER A 24 40.85 -30.36 -5.23
CA SER A 24 40.00 -29.24 -4.80
C SER A 24 38.48 -29.47 -4.66
N VAL A 25 38.09 -29.83 -3.44
CA VAL A 25 36.78 -29.50 -2.85
C VAL A 25 36.56 -27.97 -2.89
N ALA A 26 35.79 -27.49 -3.87
CA ALA A 26 35.22 -26.14 -3.83
C ALA A 26 33.97 -26.16 -2.95
N ARG A 27 34.19 -25.85 -1.68
CA ARG A 27 33.19 -25.47 -0.69
C ARG A 27 32.41 -24.26 -1.25
N ALA A 28 31.19 -24.47 -1.75
CA ALA A 28 30.26 -23.38 -2.08
C ALA A 28 29.73 -22.78 -0.77
N GLY A 29 30.61 -22.09 -0.05
CA GLY A 29 30.27 -21.24 1.07
C GLY A 29 29.98 -19.83 0.57
N SER A 30 28.88 -19.25 1.07
CA SER A 30 28.83 -17.83 1.49
C SER A 30 29.36 -16.76 0.52
N GLY A 31 29.16 -16.93 -0.79
CA GLY A 31 29.67 -16.00 -1.82
C GLY A 31 28.61 -15.21 -2.59
N ALA A 32 27.32 -15.63 -2.56
CA ALA A 32 26.27 -14.98 -3.36
C ALA A 32 25.80 -13.62 -2.81
N ALA A 33 26.01 -13.35 -1.51
CA ALA A 33 25.71 -12.04 -0.90
C ALA A 33 26.80 -10.98 -1.12
N ALA A 34 27.98 -11.38 -1.64
CA ALA A 34 29.12 -10.46 -1.82
C ALA A 34 29.17 -9.79 -3.20
N ALA A 35 28.33 -10.20 -4.16
CA ALA A 35 28.36 -9.71 -5.53
C ALA A 35 27.53 -8.43 -5.80
N ALA A 36 26.85 -7.88 -4.79
CA ALA A 36 26.17 -6.57 -4.89
C ALA A 36 27.08 -5.36 -4.54
N ARG A 37 28.36 -5.59 -4.26
CA ARG A 37 29.32 -4.51 -3.97
C ARG A 37 30.03 -4.05 -5.24
N GLY A 38 29.47 -3.05 -5.90
CA GLY A 38 30.21 -2.24 -6.85
C GLY A 38 29.47 -1.81 -8.11
N GLN A 39 28.37 -1.07 -7.98
CA GLN A 39 27.97 -0.14 -9.04
C GLN A 39 27.95 1.27 -8.45
N LYS A 40 28.49 2.24 -9.19
CA LYS A 40 28.26 3.68 -8.95
C LYS A 40 26.75 3.92 -9.11
N GLY A 41 25.96 3.69 -8.08
CA GLY A 41 24.49 3.61 -8.20
C GLY A 41 23.79 4.73 -7.44
N CYS A 42 23.79 4.64 -6.11
CA CYS A 42 23.05 5.55 -5.24
C CYS A 42 23.98 6.49 -4.48
N ASN A 43 23.78 7.81 -4.61
CA ASN A 43 24.51 8.80 -3.82
C ASN A 43 23.57 9.61 -2.92
N LEU A 44 23.47 9.20 -1.65
CA LEU A 44 22.82 9.94 -0.58
C LEU A 44 23.81 11.00 -0.03
N ASN A 45 24.04 12.08 -0.77
CA ASN A 45 25.00 13.14 -0.38
C ASN A 45 24.75 13.64 1.06
N GLY A 46 25.57 13.24 2.03
CA GLY A 46 25.51 13.68 3.42
C GLY A 46 26.48 14.82 3.74
N HIS A 47 26.13 15.69 4.69
CA HIS A 47 27.02 16.72 5.22
C HIS A 47 28.15 16.09 6.06
N GLY A 48 29.19 15.55 5.41
CA GLY A 48 30.42 15.07 6.07
C GLY A 48 30.41 13.61 6.55
N THR A 49 29.33 12.86 6.34
CA THR A 49 29.28 11.39 6.44
C THR A 49 28.68 10.82 5.16
N GLU A 50 29.18 9.66 4.72
CA GLU A 50 28.62 8.91 3.59
C GLU A 50 27.40 8.13 4.11
N LEU A 51 26.22 8.77 4.11
CA LEU A 51 24.96 8.06 4.35
C LEU A 51 24.78 7.00 3.27
N LYS A 52 24.38 5.79 3.67
CA LYS A 52 24.18 4.63 2.79
C LYS A 52 22.74 4.14 2.79
N HIS A 53 22.00 4.47 3.85
CA HIS A 53 20.64 3.98 4.05
C HIS A 53 19.71 5.11 4.50
N VAL A 54 18.46 5.02 4.07
CA VAL A 54 17.32 5.79 4.60
C VAL A 54 16.23 4.80 4.96
N ILE A 55 15.81 4.81 6.22
CA ILE A 55 14.71 4.00 6.73
C ILE A 55 13.65 4.95 7.27
N TYR A 56 12.54 5.07 6.54
CA TYR A 56 11.37 5.85 6.90
C TYR A 56 10.26 4.92 7.38
N LEU A 57 9.85 5.06 8.64
CA LEU A 57 8.78 4.27 9.24
C LEU A 57 7.63 5.19 9.61
N GLN A 58 6.44 4.84 9.14
CA GLN A 58 5.23 5.59 9.39
C GLN A 58 4.22 4.71 10.10
N PHE A 59 3.91 5.11 11.32
CA PHE A 59 2.90 4.43 12.11
C PHE A 59 1.50 4.94 11.77
N ASP A 60 0.54 4.03 11.71
CA ASP A 60 -0.86 4.39 11.84
C ASP A 60 -1.22 4.67 13.30
N ASN A 61 -2.03 5.71 13.50
CA ASN A 61 -2.72 6.01 14.76
C ASN A 61 -1.91 5.83 16.06
N THR A 62 -0.62 6.19 16.06
CA THR A 62 0.26 5.94 17.21
C THR A 62 0.41 7.15 18.12
N HIS A 63 0.21 6.91 19.42
CA HIS A 63 0.26 7.88 20.49
C HIS A 63 1.68 8.02 21.03
N LEU A 64 2.37 9.09 20.64
CA LEU A 64 3.72 9.40 21.12
C LEU A 64 3.76 9.83 22.59
N PHE A 65 2.70 10.51 23.05
CA PHE A 65 2.55 11.03 24.41
C PHE A 65 1.38 10.35 25.12
N ARG A 66 1.38 10.40 26.45
CA ARG A 66 0.27 9.85 27.24
C ARG A 66 -0.98 10.70 27.03
N ASP A 67 -2.10 10.08 26.63
CA ASP A 67 -3.39 10.78 26.62
C ASP A 67 -3.93 10.99 28.04
N ARG A 68 -3.63 10.04 28.93
CA ARG A 68 -4.06 10.02 30.32
C ARG A 68 -2.85 9.67 31.18
N SER A 69 -2.61 10.43 32.24
CA SER A 69 -1.42 10.29 33.10
C SER A 69 -1.18 8.87 33.62
N ASN A 70 -2.25 8.09 33.81
CA ASN A 70 -2.23 6.76 34.41
C ASN A 70 -1.88 5.64 33.42
N PHE A 71 -1.86 5.92 32.11
CA PHE A 71 -1.57 4.94 31.07
C PHE A 71 -0.32 5.37 30.32
N ALA A 72 0.58 4.43 30.06
CA ALA A 72 1.74 4.67 29.22
C ALA A 72 1.29 4.97 27.78
N SER A 73 2.03 5.81 27.07
CA SER A 73 1.82 6.01 25.64
C SER A 73 2.25 4.77 24.85
N ASP A 74 1.87 4.67 23.57
CA ASP A 74 2.31 3.58 22.70
C ASP A 74 3.84 3.50 22.66
N LEU A 75 4.49 4.66 22.51
CA LEU A 75 5.94 4.74 22.45
C LEU A 75 6.60 4.33 23.77
N GLU A 76 6.01 4.65 24.93
CA GLU A 76 6.51 4.17 26.23
C GLU A 76 6.36 2.66 26.40
N GLN A 77 5.37 2.06 25.76
CA GLN A 77 5.17 0.60 25.72
C GLN A 77 6.06 -0.10 24.69
N MET A 78 6.77 0.67 23.84
CA MET A 78 7.80 0.19 22.91
C MET A 78 9.20 0.70 23.28
N PRO A 79 9.76 0.28 24.44
CA PRO A 79 11.03 0.80 24.95
C PRO A 79 12.23 0.62 24.00
N HIS A 80 12.28 -0.42 23.15
CA HIS A 80 13.39 -0.58 22.20
C HIS A 80 13.38 0.53 21.14
N LEU A 81 12.21 0.89 20.60
CA LEU A 81 12.06 2.03 19.70
C LEU A 81 12.32 3.34 20.45
N MET A 82 11.73 3.52 21.63
CA MET A 82 11.90 4.74 22.43
C MET A 82 13.37 5.02 22.76
N ASN A 83 14.11 3.99 23.19
CA ASN A 83 15.53 4.12 23.52
C ASN A 83 16.35 4.38 22.26
N PHE A 84 16.05 3.69 21.15
CA PHE A 84 16.69 3.97 19.87
C PHE A 84 16.49 5.44 19.44
N LEU A 85 15.28 5.97 19.55
CA LEU A 85 14.98 7.37 19.20
C LEU A 85 15.69 8.36 20.13
N ARG A 86 15.85 8.05 21.41
CA ARG A 86 16.56 8.89 22.39
C ARG A 86 18.08 8.92 22.13
N ASP A 87 18.64 7.77 21.78
CA ASP A 87 20.10 7.62 21.67
C ASP A 87 20.61 7.92 20.26
N ASN A 88 19.81 7.62 19.23
CA ASN A 88 20.25 7.56 17.84
C ASN A 88 19.30 8.26 16.85
N GLY A 89 18.07 8.55 17.25
CA GLY A 89 17.04 9.11 16.37
C GLY A 89 16.89 10.63 16.47
N THR A 90 16.20 11.20 15.48
CA THR A 90 15.56 12.52 15.61
C THR A 90 14.06 12.30 15.56
N LEU A 91 13.36 12.54 16.67
CA LEU A 91 11.90 12.55 16.68
C LEU A 91 11.39 13.92 16.24
N SER A 92 10.60 13.96 15.16
CA SER A 92 9.84 15.14 14.77
C SER A 92 8.43 15.04 15.37
N ASP A 93 8.18 15.76 16.45
CA ASP A 93 6.85 15.88 17.08
C ASP A 93 6.04 17.07 16.53
N ASN A 94 6.63 17.86 15.63
CA ASN A 94 5.99 18.99 14.98
C ASN A 94 5.33 18.60 13.65
N GLU A 95 4.70 17.42 13.62
CA GLU A 95 3.81 17.03 12.53
C GLU A 95 2.46 17.71 12.77
N HIS A 96 2.15 18.70 11.94
CA HIS A 96 0.81 19.28 11.91
C HIS A 96 -0.06 18.39 11.04
N THR A 97 -0.71 17.41 11.64
CA THR A 97 -1.71 16.62 10.93
C THR A 97 -3.00 17.42 10.77
N ILE A 98 -3.89 16.86 9.96
CA ILE A 98 -5.12 17.50 9.53
C ILE A 98 -6.10 17.60 10.70
N LEU A 99 -7.02 18.58 10.66
CA LEU A 99 -7.92 18.90 11.80
C LEU A 99 -8.90 17.78 12.23
N ILE A 100 -8.91 16.64 11.54
CA ILE A 100 -9.48 15.36 11.95
C ILE A 100 -8.59 14.30 11.32
N SER A 101 -7.78 13.60 12.11
CA SER A 101 -6.78 12.68 11.56
C SER A 101 -7.45 11.46 10.94
N HIS A 102 -7.09 11.18 9.70
CA HIS A 102 -7.44 9.97 8.98
C HIS A 102 -6.16 9.40 8.39
N THR A 103 -6.02 8.07 8.38
CA THR A 103 -4.83 7.34 7.91
C THR A 103 -4.27 7.94 6.62
N ALA A 104 -5.06 8.03 5.55
CA ALA A 104 -4.60 8.53 4.26
C ALA A 104 -4.11 9.99 4.32
N GLY A 105 -4.89 10.88 4.93
CA GLY A 105 -4.57 12.31 4.99
C GLY A 105 -3.28 12.58 5.78
N GLY A 106 -3.10 11.89 6.89
CA GLY A 106 -1.87 11.95 7.70
C GLY A 106 -0.66 11.43 6.94
N ILE A 107 -0.78 10.20 6.41
CA ILE A 107 0.28 9.54 5.64
C ILE A 107 0.75 10.41 4.48
N LEU A 108 -0.19 10.83 3.62
CA LEU A 108 0.13 11.56 2.40
C LEU A 108 0.67 12.96 2.70
N SER A 109 0.25 13.58 3.80
CA SER A 109 0.84 14.85 4.24
C SER A 109 2.30 14.68 4.67
N SER A 110 2.64 13.63 5.41
CA SER A 110 4.03 13.38 5.82
C SER A 110 4.92 12.96 4.63
N LEU A 111 4.38 12.23 3.64
CA LEU A 111 5.12 11.85 2.43
C LEU A 111 5.36 13.03 1.49
N THR A 112 4.35 13.89 1.29
CA THR A 112 4.44 15.02 0.34
C THR A 112 5.00 16.30 0.95
N GLY A 113 4.91 16.45 2.27
CA GLY A 113 5.14 17.72 2.96
C GLY A 113 4.07 18.78 2.68
N LEU A 114 2.92 18.37 2.10
CA LEU A 114 1.82 19.24 1.72
C LEU A 114 0.60 18.97 2.60
N TYR A 115 -0.12 20.02 2.97
CA TYR A 115 -1.46 19.86 3.54
C TYR A 115 -2.43 19.30 2.50
N PRO A 116 -3.52 18.64 2.91
CA PRO A 116 -4.43 17.97 1.97
C PRO A 116 -5.02 18.87 0.89
N ASP A 117 -5.30 20.14 1.23
CA ASP A 117 -5.78 21.15 0.27
C ASP A 117 -4.78 21.43 -0.87
N ARG A 118 -3.51 21.02 -0.70
CA ARG A 118 -2.40 21.23 -1.64
C ARG A 118 -1.98 19.97 -2.39
N ASN A 119 -2.47 18.78 -1.98
CA ASN A 119 -2.23 17.50 -2.65
C ASN A 119 -3.51 16.80 -3.14
N GLY A 120 -4.65 17.50 -3.06
CA GLY A 120 -5.93 17.07 -3.65
C GLY A 120 -6.74 16.12 -2.78
N GLN A 121 -6.21 15.73 -1.62
CA GLN A 121 -6.92 14.87 -0.69
C GLN A 121 -7.82 15.71 0.21
N ALA A 122 -9.08 15.28 0.41
CA ALA A 122 -9.95 15.89 1.41
C ALA A 122 -9.71 15.24 2.79
N VAL A 123 -10.51 15.62 3.78
CA VAL A 123 -10.48 15.02 5.12
C VAL A 123 -11.16 13.65 5.07
N SER A 124 -10.43 12.56 4.73
CA SER A 124 -10.76 11.13 5.00
C SER A 124 -9.92 10.14 4.16
N ASN A 125 -10.04 8.84 4.46
CA ASN A 125 -9.58 7.69 3.66
C ASN A 125 -10.36 7.53 2.34
N SER A 126 -11.48 8.24 2.20
CA SER A 126 -12.27 8.37 0.99
C SER A 126 -12.92 9.74 0.97
N TYR A 127 -13.26 10.25 -0.21
CA TYR A 127 -13.83 11.59 -0.34
C TYR A 127 -14.94 11.65 -1.38
N GLY A 128 -15.87 12.58 -1.16
CA GLY A 128 -16.88 12.92 -2.13
C GLY A 128 -16.35 13.94 -3.15
N PHE A 129 -16.70 13.78 -4.41
CA PHE A 129 -16.43 14.77 -5.46
C PHE A 129 -17.72 15.10 -6.22
N PHE A 130 -17.82 16.30 -6.77
CA PHE A 130 -19.00 16.73 -7.52
C PHE A 130 -18.89 16.31 -8.98
N ARG A 131 -19.89 15.58 -9.47
CA ARG A 131 -20.02 15.26 -10.89
C ARG A 131 -20.55 16.46 -11.68
N PRO A 132 -20.35 16.53 -13.00
CA PRO A 132 -20.93 17.58 -13.85
C PRO A 132 -22.46 17.73 -13.74
N SER A 133 -23.16 16.64 -13.38
CA SER A 133 -24.61 16.64 -13.16
C SER A 133 -25.04 17.24 -11.81
N GLY A 134 -24.09 17.64 -10.95
CA GLY A 134 -24.35 18.13 -9.58
C GLY A 134 -24.55 17.02 -8.53
N SER A 135 -24.49 15.74 -8.92
CA SER A 135 -24.51 14.62 -7.95
C SER A 135 -23.14 14.41 -7.33
N VAL A 136 -23.09 13.71 -6.19
CA VAL A 136 -21.84 13.39 -5.49
C VAL A 136 -21.36 11.99 -5.89
N GLY A 137 -20.14 11.90 -6.40
CA GLY A 137 -19.38 10.65 -6.54
C GLY A 137 -18.45 10.44 -5.34
N PHE A 138 -17.95 9.22 -5.18
CA PHE A 138 -17.02 8.88 -4.10
C PHE A 138 -15.77 8.25 -4.70
N SER A 139 -14.61 8.61 -4.16
CA SER A 139 -13.31 8.03 -4.49
C SER A 139 -12.57 7.63 -3.23
N SER A 140 -11.72 6.60 -3.33
CA SER A 140 -10.73 6.27 -2.32
C SER A 140 -9.57 7.28 -2.35
N SER A 141 -8.99 7.57 -1.19
CA SER A 141 -7.72 8.29 -1.08
C SER A 141 -6.52 7.37 -1.36
N PHE A 142 -6.69 6.06 -1.13
CA PHE A 142 -5.74 4.99 -1.42
C PHE A 142 -5.89 4.53 -2.87
N LYS A 143 -5.03 5.05 -3.73
CA LYS A 143 -4.93 4.75 -5.16
C LYS A 143 -3.47 4.90 -5.58
N TYR A 144 -3.04 4.23 -6.65
CA TYR A 144 -1.66 4.46 -7.12
C TYR A 144 -1.45 5.94 -7.48
N TRP A 145 -0.22 6.45 -7.32
CA TRP A 145 0.09 7.89 -7.37
C TRP A 145 -0.36 8.63 -8.65
N THR A 146 -0.61 7.91 -9.73
CA THR A 146 -1.07 8.45 -11.03
C THR A 146 -2.48 8.08 -11.39
N ASP A 147 -3.24 7.48 -10.47
CA ASP A 147 -4.65 7.17 -10.71
C ASP A 147 -5.49 8.43 -10.73
N THR A 148 -6.56 8.38 -11.51
CA THR A 148 -7.53 9.47 -11.57
C THR A 148 -8.54 9.37 -10.44
N THR A 149 -9.19 10.49 -10.14
CA THR A 149 -10.31 10.57 -9.20
C THR A 149 -11.44 9.63 -9.63
N ASP A 150 -11.79 9.61 -10.92
CA ASP A 150 -12.84 8.76 -11.47
C ASP A 150 -12.42 8.16 -12.82
N GLY A 151 -12.72 6.87 -13.00
CA GLY A 151 -12.53 6.13 -14.25
C GLY A 151 -13.79 6.05 -15.11
N GLY A 152 -14.95 6.37 -14.53
CA GLY A 152 -16.25 5.99 -15.10
C GLY A 152 -16.51 4.49 -14.95
N ASN A 153 -17.46 3.98 -15.72
CA ASN A 153 -17.75 2.55 -15.78
C ASN A 153 -18.07 2.11 -17.21
N PRO A 154 -17.09 1.54 -17.94
CA PRO A 154 -17.31 1.07 -19.30
C PRO A 154 -18.23 -0.16 -19.40
N ALA A 155 -18.53 -0.83 -18.28
CA ALA A 155 -19.39 -2.01 -18.28
C ALA A 155 -20.89 -1.68 -18.35
N THR A 156 -21.29 -0.44 -18.03
CA THR A 156 -22.70 -0.03 -18.10
C THR A 156 -23.16 0.16 -19.56
N SER A 157 -24.47 0.12 -19.79
CA SER A 157 -25.07 0.41 -21.09
C SER A 157 -26.09 1.55 -20.98
N PRO A 158 -25.84 2.73 -21.56
CA PRO A 158 -24.56 3.12 -22.20
C PRO A 158 -23.40 3.18 -21.18
N PRO A 159 -22.13 3.14 -21.63
CA PRO A 159 -20.96 3.33 -20.78
C PRO A 159 -21.04 4.63 -19.98
N THR A 160 -20.72 4.55 -18.70
CA THR A 160 -20.70 5.73 -17.83
C THR A 160 -19.34 6.41 -18.01
N PRO A 161 -19.27 7.65 -18.51
CA PRO A 161 -18.00 8.36 -18.66
C PRO A 161 -17.43 8.73 -17.27
N SER A 162 -16.12 8.93 -17.19
CA SER A 162 -15.51 9.54 -16.00
C SER A 162 -16.11 10.91 -15.74
N ALA A 163 -16.50 11.16 -14.48
CA ALA A 163 -16.98 12.45 -14.04
C ALA A 163 -15.85 13.38 -13.56
N ASP A 164 -14.65 12.85 -13.34
CA ASP A 164 -13.44 13.61 -13.02
C ASP A 164 -12.18 12.87 -13.51
N THR A 165 -11.59 13.39 -14.58
CA THR A 165 -10.39 12.82 -15.21
C THR A 165 -9.09 13.35 -14.60
N ASN A 166 -9.15 14.20 -13.57
CA ASN A 166 -7.94 14.66 -12.88
C ASN A 166 -7.31 13.52 -12.08
N PHE A 167 -6.02 13.67 -11.78
CA PHE A 167 -5.32 12.79 -10.85
C PHE A 167 -5.95 12.88 -9.45
N ASN A 168 -5.96 11.74 -8.75
CA ASN A 168 -6.34 11.65 -7.35
C ASN A 168 -5.39 12.52 -6.50
N MET A 169 -4.09 12.43 -6.75
CA MET A 169 -3.05 13.26 -6.11
C MET A 169 -2.81 14.54 -6.91
N VAL A 170 -3.59 15.60 -6.69
CA VAL A 170 -3.51 16.83 -7.51
C VAL A 170 -2.98 18.03 -6.73
N THR A 171 -2.06 18.79 -7.33
CA THR A 171 -1.59 20.07 -6.79
C THR A 171 -1.82 21.21 -7.77
N GLY A 172 -2.32 22.33 -7.25
CA GLY A 172 -2.58 23.56 -8.01
C GLY A 172 -1.47 24.61 -7.91
N ASP A 173 -0.38 24.32 -7.20
CA ASP A 173 0.65 25.30 -6.83
C ASP A 173 1.38 25.93 -8.02
N SER A 174 1.39 25.22 -9.16
CA SER A 174 1.96 25.71 -10.41
C SER A 174 1.06 26.72 -11.15
N GLY A 175 -0.14 27.00 -10.64
CA GLY A 175 -1.17 27.79 -11.31
C GLY A 175 -2.06 26.98 -12.26
N SER A 176 -1.73 25.69 -12.47
CA SER A 176 -2.54 24.69 -13.18
C SER A 176 -2.59 23.40 -12.37
N PRO A 177 -3.72 22.68 -12.32
CA PRO A 177 -3.79 21.35 -11.69
C PRO A 177 -2.82 20.39 -12.39
N LYS A 178 -1.95 19.75 -11.61
CA LYS A 178 -1.01 18.71 -12.07
C LYS A 178 -0.92 17.60 -11.05
N ASN A 179 -0.44 16.43 -11.46
CA ASN A 179 -0.12 15.38 -10.49
C ASN A 179 0.89 15.89 -9.46
N THR A 180 0.68 15.55 -8.19
CA THR A 180 1.57 15.92 -7.10
C THR A 180 2.91 15.20 -7.28
N PRO A 181 4.07 15.87 -7.14
CA PRO A 181 5.37 15.21 -7.27
C PRO A 181 5.51 14.02 -6.33
N ALA A 182 6.05 12.91 -6.84
CA ALA A 182 6.08 11.67 -6.07
C ALA A 182 7.31 11.58 -5.13
N PRO A 183 7.16 11.06 -3.89
CA PRO A 183 8.19 11.16 -2.86
C PRO A 183 9.45 10.31 -3.14
N TRP A 184 9.35 9.29 -3.99
CA TRP A 184 10.50 8.45 -4.36
C TRP A 184 11.39 9.05 -5.45
N VAL A 185 10.89 10.04 -6.21
CA VAL A 185 11.55 10.57 -7.41
C VAL A 185 12.95 11.13 -7.15
N PRO A 186 13.19 11.95 -6.10
CA PRO A 186 14.52 12.48 -5.84
C PRO A 186 15.57 11.38 -5.62
N TRP A 187 15.19 10.29 -4.94
CA TRP A 187 16.04 9.14 -4.67
C TRP A 187 16.29 8.32 -5.94
N ALA A 188 15.23 8.01 -6.68
CA ALA A 188 15.33 7.29 -7.94
C ALA A 188 16.25 8.02 -8.92
N ARG A 189 16.11 9.34 -9.06
CA ARG A 189 17.01 10.18 -9.89
C ARG A 189 18.46 10.16 -9.41
N ALA A 190 18.69 10.04 -8.10
CA ALA A 190 20.01 9.89 -7.51
C ALA A 190 20.58 8.47 -7.67
N GLY A 191 19.87 7.58 -8.39
CA GLY A 191 20.25 6.19 -8.66
C GLY A 191 20.00 5.24 -7.49
N CYS A 192 19.12 5.62 -6.56
CA CYS A 192 18.73 4.81 -5.42
C CYS A 192 17.42 4.08 -5.69
N ASP A 193 17.41 2.75 -5.54
CA ASP A 193 16.16 2.00 -5.43
C ASP A 193 15.41 2.42 -4.15
N VAL A 194 14.09 2.55 -4.27
CA VAL A 194 13.19 2.94 -3.19
C VAL A 194 12.16 1.84 -2.96
N GLY A 195 12.34 1.10 -1.86
CA GLY A 195 11.39 0.08 -1.42
C GLY A 195 10.24 0.69 -0.63
N ASN A 196 9.02 0.26 -0.90
CA ASN A 196 7.81 0.68 -0.21
C ASN A 196 7.07 -0.55 0.30
N VAL A 197 6.74 -0.52 1.59
CA VAL A 197 5.94 -1.53 2.29
C VAL A 197 4.69 -0.84 2.81
N SER A 198 3.56 -1.12 2.17
CA SER A 198 2.23 -0.55 2.45
C SER A 198 2.21 0.98 2.50
N THR A 199 3.14 1.64 1.80
CA THR A 199 3.26 3.09 1.81
C THR A 199 2.23 3.69 0.86
N ALA A 200 1.31 4.47 1.40
CA ALA A 200 0.12 4.90 0.65
C ALA A 200 0.49 5.56 -0.69
N ASN A 201 -0.18 5.12 -1.73
CA ASN A 201 -0.11 5.57 -3.12
C ASN A 201 1.25 5.33 -3.81
N ALA A 202 2.28 4.88 -3.09
CA ALA A 202 3.58 4.45 -3.64
C ALA A 202 3.65 2.94 -3.88
N VAL A 203 2.61 2.21 -3.50
CA VAL A 203 2.39 0.80 -3.82
C VAL A 203 1.14 0.68 -4.68
N LEU A 204 0.95 -0.45 -5.36
CA LEU A 204 -0.37 -0.74 -5.91
C LEU A 204 -1.35 -0.89 -4.75
N GLU A 205 -2.49 -0.22 -4.86
CA GLU A 205 -3.51 -0.07 -3.80
C GLU A 205 -4.73 -0.94 -4.09
N ASN A 206 -4.87 -1.43 -5.32
CA ASN A 206 -5.91 -2.36 -5.71
C ASN A 206 -5.37 -3.44 -6.66
N ASN A 207 -6.10 -4.54 -6.74
CA ASN A 207 -5.86 -5.62 -7.70
C ASN A 207 -6.96 -5.66 -8.77
N ASN A 208 -7.61 -4.52 -9.05
CA ASN A 208 -8.71 -4.48 -10.00
C ASN A 208 -8.19 -4.58 -11.44
N ALA A 209 -8.89 -5.39 -12.22
CA ALA A 209 -8.68 -5.59 -13.64
C ALA A 209 -9.95 -5.24 -14.44
N ILE A 210 -11.13 -5.47 -13.85
CA ILE A 210 -12.44 -5.24 -14.45
C ILE A 210 -13.36 -4.41 -13.55
N THR A 211 -14.27 -3.67 -14.16
CA THR A 211 -15.47 -3.11 -13.51
C THR A 211 -16.68 -3.96 -13.84
N PHE A 212 -17.69 -3.86 -12.98
CA PHE A 212 -18.97 -4.53 -13.15
C PHE A 212 -20.06 -3.48 -13.41
N ALA A 213 -20.98 -3.75 -14.32
CA ALA A 213 -22.15 -2.90 -14.50
C ALA A 213 -23.09 -2.97 -13.28
N ALA A 214 -23.11 -4.13 -12.62
CA ALA A 214 -23.84 -4.40 -11.38
C ALA A 214 -23.17 -5.54 -10.61
N GLY A 215 -23.23 -5.49 -9.28
CA GLY A 215 -22.51 -6.42 -8.42
C GLY A 215 -21.00 -6.15 -8.39
N PRO A 216 -20.18 -7.17 -8.08
CA PRO A 216 -20.57 -8.55 -7.82
C PRO A 216 -21.38 -8.67 -6.51
N THR A 217 -22.23 -9.68 -6.46
CA THR A 217 -22.92 -10.14 -5.25
C THR A 217 -22.72 -11.65 -5.11
N THR A 218 -23.29 -12.27 -4.08
CA THR A 218 -23.28 -13.73 -3.91
C THR A 218 -24.70 -14.27 -3.87
N LEU A 219 -24.89 -15.55 -4.21
CA LEU A 219 -26.14 -16.21 -3.92
C LEU A 219 -26.34 -16.31 -2.41
N ALA A 220 -27.49 -15.84 -1.92
CA ALA A 220 -27.87 -15.90 -0.51
C ALA A 220 -28.46 -17.27 -0.11
N ALA A 221 -28.82 -18.10 -1.09
CA ALA A 221 -29.24 -19.48 -0.91
C ALA A 221 -28.85 -20.28 -2.17
N ALA A 222 -28.69 -21.60 -2.01
CA ALA A 222 -28.44 -22.47 -3.16
C ALA A 222 -29.61 -22.41 -4.16
N ALA A 223 -29.29 -22.45 -5.45
CA ALA A 223 -30.26 -22.49 -6.54
C ALA A 223 -30.10 -23.78 -7.33
N SER A 224 -31.18 -24.54 -7.46
CA SER A 224 -31.16 -25.80 -8.19
C SER A 224 -31.35 -25.58 -9.69
N ILE A 225 -30.89 -26.55 -10.49
CA ILE A 225 -31.27 -26.70 -11.89
C ILE A 225 -32.80 -26.61 -12.04
N GLY A 226 -33.27 -25.92 -13.07
CA GLY A 226 -34.69 -25.66 -13.29
C GLY A 226 -35.23 -24.42 -12.57
N ALA A 227 -34.50 -23.85 -11.60
CA ALA A 227 -34.96 -22.67 -10.87
C ALA A 227 -35.02 -21.45 -11.79
N THR A 228 -36.11 -20.69 -11.70
CA THR A 228 -36.29 -19.40 -12.41
C THR A 228 -36.18 -18.20 -11.47
N ASN A 229 -35.92 -18.43 -10.19
CA ASN A 229 -35.71 -17.38 -9.19
C ASN A 229 -34.51 -17.72 -8.33
N ILE A 230 -33.58 -16.78 -8.21
CA ILE A 230 -32.36 -16.90 -7.41
C ILE A 230 -32.39 -15.91 -6.25
N LYS A 231 -31.84 -16.31 -5.10
CA LYS A 231 -31.70 -15.45 -3.91
C LYS A 231 -30.29 -14.89 -3.89
N VAL A 232 -30.16 -13.57 -3.73
CA VAL A 232 -28.87 -12.87 -3.81
C VAL A 232 -28.65 -11.98 -2.59
N GLY A 233 -27.38 -11.79 -2.20
CA GLY A 233 -27.01 -10.94 -1.06
C GLY A 233 -27.33 -9.46 -1.28
N SER A 234 -27.28 -8.99 -2.53
CA SER A 234 -27.62 -7.62 -2.92
C SER A 234 -28.26 -7.60 -4.30
N VAL A 235 -29.20 -6.67 -4.50
CA VAL A 235 -29.82 -6.39 -5.81
C VAL A 235 -29.37 -5.04 -6.39
N THR A 236 -28.44 -4.34 -5.73
CA THR A 236 -27.98 -3.01 -6.14
C THR A 236 -27.38 -3.02 -7.55
N GLY A 237 -27.86 -2.13 -8.40
CA GLY A 237 -27.38 -1.96 -9.79
C GLY A 237 -27.99 -2.94 -10.80
N PHE A 238 -28.62 -4.03 -10.36
CA PHE A 238 -29.28 -4.97 -11.25
C PHE A 238 -30.63 -4.42 -11.73
N VAL A 239 -30.97 -4.63 -13.00
CA VAL A 239 -32.25 -4.21 -13.61
C VAL A 239 -32.82 -5.30 -14.51
N ALA A 240 -34.13 -5.23 -14.81
CA ALA A 240 -34.75 -6.13 -15.78
C ALA A 240 -34.11 -5.98 -17.18
N GLY A 241 -33.96 -7.09 -17.89
CA GLY A 241 -33.28 -7.19 -19.18
C GLY A 241 -31.75 -7.30 -19.09
N MET A 242 -31.15 -7.13 -17.91
CA MET A 242 -29.69 -7.23 -17.74
C MET A 242 -29.22 -8.68 -17.92
N ALA A 243 -28.17 -8.87 -18.73
CA ALA A 243 -27.41 -10.10 -18.79
C ALA A 243 -26.53 -10.24 -17.54
N ILE A 244 -26.51 -11.42 -16.93
CA ILE A 244 -25.75 -11.70 -15.72
C ILE A 244 -24.98 -13.01 -15.89
N THR A 245 -23.94 -13.18 -15.08
CA THR A 245 -23.25 -14.46 -14.91
C THR A 245 -23.39 -14.90 -13.46
N ILE A 246 -23.74 -16.17 -13.26
CA ILE A 246 -23.84 -16.83 -11.95
C ILE A 246 -22.69 -17.83 -11.87
N ASP A 247 -21.99 -17.85 -10.74
CA ASP A 247 -20.84 -18.71 -10.49
C ASP A 247 -19.60 -18.38 -11.36
N THR A 248 -18.60 -19.25 -11.32
CA THR A 248 -17.30 -19.10 -11.99
C THR A 248 -16.81 -20.41 -12.60
N GLY A 249 -15.78 -20.32 -13.44
CA GLY A 249 -15.13 -21.49 -14.04
C GLY A 249 -16.09 -22.30 -14.91
N ALA A 250 -16.02 -23.62 -14.79
CA ALA A 250 -16.86 -24.54 -15.57
C ALA A 250 -18.35 -24.49 -15.20
N ASN A 251 -18.70 -23.97 -14.01
CA ASN A 251 -20.08 -23.82 -13.57
C ASN A 251 -20.64 -22.42 -13.86
N ALA A 252 -19.87 -21.53 -14.48
CA ALA A 252 -20.33 -20.18 -14.82
C ALA A 252 -21.51 -20.26 -15.79
N GLU A 253 -22.65 -19.72 -15.37
CA GLU A 253 -23.90 -19.79 -16.12
C GLU A 253 -24.42 -18.39 -16.48
N PRO A 254 -24.57 -18.07 -17.78
CA PRO A 254 -25.18 -16.82 -18.20
C PRO A 254 -26.71 -16.89 -18.07
N ALA A 255 -27.32 -15.81 -17.56
CA ALA A 255 -28.77 -15.67 -17.47
C ALA A 255 -29.22 -14.24 -17.81
N THR A 256 -30.52 -14.03 -17.99
CA THR A 256 -31.11 -12.70 -18.16
C THR A 256 -32.16 -12.44 -17.10
N ILE A 257 -32.12 -11.25 -16.52
CA ILE A 257 -33.07 -10.85 -15.49
C ILE A 257 -34.43 -10.52 -16.13
N MET A 258 -35.49 -11.19 -15.69
CA MET A 258 -36.86 -10.80 -15.98
C MET A 258 -37.35 -9.72 -15.02
N ARG A 259 -37.10 -9.90 -13.71
CA ARG A 259 -37.55 -8.97 -12.67
C ARG A 259 -36.61 -8.98 -11.48
N VAL A 260 -36.35 -7.80 -10.92
CA VAL A 260 -35.59 -7.63 -9.69
C VAL A 260 -36.57 -7.50 -8.51
N GLY A 261 -36.38 -8.33 -7.49
CA GLY A 261 -37.08 -8.27 -6.21
C GLY A 261 -36.20 -7.70 -5.10
N THR A 262 -36.36 -8.25 -3.90
CA THR A 262 -35.63 -7.86 -2.68
C THR A 262 -34.49 -8.85 -2.38
N ALA A 263 -33.40 -8.33 -1.82
CA ALA A 263 -32.22 -9.11 -1.45
C ALA A 263 -32.46 -10.02 -0.23
N GLY A 264 -31.54 -10.96 -0.02
CA GLY A 264 -31.50 -11.90 1.10
C GLY A 264 -32.10 -13.27 0.79
N ALA A 265 -31.76 -14.25 1.63
CA ALA A 265 -32.23 -15.64 1.49
C ALA A 265 -33.77 -15.76 1.58
N THR A 266 -34.40 -14.89 2.38
CA THR A 266 -35.85 -14.77 2.54
C THR A 266 -36.47 -13.71 1.61
N GLY A 267 -35.65 -13.04 0.80
CA GLY A 267 -36.09 -12.02 -0.13
C GLY A 267 -36.86 -12.59 -1.33
N THR A 268 -37.50 -11.71 -2.10
CA THR A 268 -38.19 -12.12 -3.33
C THR A 268 -37.20 -12.48 -4.46
N GLY A 269 -35.93 -12.09 -4.35
CA GLY A 269 -34.85 -12.53 -5.22
C GLY A 269 -34.89 -11.91 -6.62
N ILE A 270 -34.07 -12.43 -7.52
CA ILE A 270 -34.03 -12.07 -8.93
C ILE A 270 -34.72 -13.18 -9.72
N THR A 271 -35.76 -12.83 -10.48
CA THR A 271 -36.43 -13.77 -11.39
C THR A 271 -35.77 -13.70 -12.76
N LEU A 272 -35.42 -14.87 -13.30
CA LEU A 272 -34.76 -15.08 -14.57
C LEU A 272 -35.78 -15.29 -15.69
N THR A 273 -35.40 -14.98 -16.93
CA THR A 273 -36.24 -15.22 -18.12
C THR A 273 -36.36 -16.70 -18.50
N GLY A 274 -35.44 -17.54 -18.03
CA GLY A 274 -35.41 -18.98 -18.25
C GLY A 274 -34.92 -19.74 -17.02
N PRO A 275 -35.14 -21.06 -16.96
CA PRO A 275 -34.66 -21.90 -15.87
C PRO A 275 -33.14 -22.06 -15.91
N LEU A 276 -32.52 -22.21 -14.73
CA LEU A 276 -31.11 -22.55 -14.62
C LEU A 276 -30.82 -23.94 -15.21
N ALA A 277 -29.65 -24.08 -15.84
CA ALA A 277 -29.12 -25.31 -16.40
C ALA A 277 -28.23 -26.06 -15.40
N ASN A 278 -27.67 -25.38 -14.39
CA ASN A 278 -26.80 -25.97 -13.39
C ASN A 278 -27.33 -25.76 -11.97
N ASN A 279 -26.78 -26.55 -11.03
CA ASN A 279 -26.94 -26.27 -9.61
C ASN A 279 -25.86 -25.26 -9.18
N HIS A 280 -26.26 -24.29 -8.36
CA HIS A 280 -25.38 -23.29 -7.79
C HIS A 280 -25.48 -23.29 -6.27
N ALA A 281 -24.33 -23.36 -5.60
CA ALA A 281 -24.28 -23.35 -4.14
C ALA A 281 -24.58 -21.96 -3.56
N SER A 282 -24.94 -21.89 -2.28
CA SER A 282 -24.95 -20.62 -1.56
C SER A 282 -23.54 -20.04 -1.49
N GLY A 283 -23.40 -18.72 -1.58
CA GLY A 283 -22.12 -18.01 -1.51
C GLY A 283 -21.37 -17.88 -2.84
N VAL A 284 -21.78 -18.58 -3.90
CA VAL A 284 -21.16 -18.40 -5.23
C VAL A 284 -21.45 -17.00 -5.78
N PRO A 285 -20.53 -16.41 -6.54
CA PRO A 285 -20.66 -15.06 -7.06
C PRO A 285 -21.79 -14.95 -8.11
N MET A 286 -22.35 -13.76 -8.24
CA MET A 286 -23.20 -13.36 -9.35
C MET A 286 -22.85 -11.92 -9.71
N TYR A 287 -22.73 -11.63 -11.00
CA TYR A 287 -22.34 -10.31 -11.47
C TYR A 287 -22.99 -9.95 -12.81
N GLY A 288 -23.16 -8.65 -13.05
CA GLY A 288 -23.59 -8.12 -14.35
C GLY A 288 -22.46 -8.14 -15.38
N PRO A 289 -22.66 -7.51 -16.54
CA PRO A 289 -21.62 -7.39 -17.56
C PRO A 289 -20.35 -6.75 -16.99
N THR A 290 -19.20 -7.13 -17.54
CA THR A 290 -17.90 -6.64 -17.12
C THR A 290 -17.18 -5.94 -18.26
N ALA A 291 -16.27 -5.04 -17.92
CA ALA A 291 -15.36 -4.39 -18.86
C ALA A 291 -14.02 -4.13 -18.16
N THR A 292 -12.96 -3.89 -18.93
CA THR A 292 -11.66 -3.50 -18.36
C THR A 292 -11.81 -2.26 -17.50
N ASP A 293 -11.25 -2.31 -16.28
CA ASP A 293 -11.22 -1.17 -15.36
C ASP A 293 -10.14 -0.18 -15.80
N PRO A 294 -10.49 1.05 -16.23
CA PRO A 294 -9.52 2.06 -16.63
C PRO A 294 -8.70 2.61 -15.46
N THR A 295 -9.16 2.41 -14.23
CA THR A 295 -8.49 2.81 -12.98
C THR A 295 -7.88 1.63 -12.22
N GLY A 296 -8.03 0.41 -12.74
CA GLY A 296 -7.47 -0.78 -12.11
C GLY A 296 -5.95 -0.82 -12.26
N ASP A 297 -5.24 -1.03 -11.15
CA ASP A 297 -3.78 -1.08 -11.14
C ASP A 297 -3.27 -2.20 -12.06
N MET A 298 -4.02 -3.30 -12.16
CA MET A 298 -3.66 -4.41 -13.03
C MET A 298 -3.71 -4.00 -14.50
N THR A 299 -4.71 -3.20 -14.87
CA THR A 299 -4.83 -2.63 -16.21
C THR A 299 -3.72 -1.64 -16.49
N LYS A 300 -3.46 -0.71 -15.55
CA LYS A 300 -2.52 0.40 -15.78
C LYS A 300 -1.06 -0.04 -15.81
N VAL A 301 -0.67 -0.98 -14.96
CA VAL A 301 0.74 -1.39 -14.80
C VAL A 301 1.11 -2.54 -15.73
N PHE A 302 0.23 -3.54 -15.85
CA PHE A 302 0.53 -4.78 -16.58
C PHE A 302 -0.15 -4.85 -17.96
N GLY A 303 -1.26 -4.15 -18.12
CA GLY A 303 -2.03 -4.11 -19.37
C GLY A 303 -3.12 -5.18 -19.44
N ALA A 304 -4.24 -4.84 -20.07
CA ALA A 304 -5.36 -5.77 -20.24
C ALA A 304 -4.92 -7.04 -20.98
N GLY A 305 -5.27 -8.20 -20.41
CA GLY A 305 -4.93 -9.50 -20.99
C GLY A 305 -3.52 -10.01 -20.65
N SER A 306 -2.77 -9.33 -19.78
CA SER A 306 -1.58 -9.93 -19.16
C SER A 306 -1.95 -11.02 -18.14
N PRO A 307 -1.01 -11.91 -17.77
CA PRO A 307 -1.22 -12.88 -16.69
C PRO A 307 -1.64 -12.23 -15.37
N GLU A 308 -1.02 -11.10 -15.00
CA GLU A 308 -1.33 -10.33 -13.79
C GLU A 308 -2.75 -9.76 -13.87
N TRP A 309 -3.16 -9.26 -15.04
CA TRP A 309 -4.53 -8.79 -15.27
C TRP A 309 -5.56 -9.91 -15.21
N GLN A 310 -5.26 -11.09 -15.78
CA GLN A 310 -6.14 -12.26 -15.66
C GLN A 310 -6.30 -12.70 -14.22
N GLU A 311 -5.22 -12.70 -13.44
CA GLU A 311 -5.29 -13.01 -12.02
C GLU A 311 -6.13 -12.00 -11.24
N GLY A 312 -5.95 -10.70 -11.49
CA GLY A 312 -6.80 -9.65 -10.92
C GLY A 312 -8.29 -9.87 -11.24
N ARG A 313 -8.61 -10.17 -12.51
CA ARG A 313 -9.97 -10.46 -12.95
C ARG A 313 -10.54 -11.69 -12.25
N ASP A 314 -9.78 -12.78 -12.24
CA ASP A 314 -10.20 -14.06 -11.67
C ASP A 314 -10.38 -13.94 -10.15
N SER A 315 -9.51 -13.21 -9.47
CA SER A 315 -9.70 -12.81 -8.07
C SER A 315 -10.94 -11.93 -7.89
N GLN A 316 -11.25 -10.99 -8.78
CA GLN A 316 -12.44 -10.14 -8.65
C GLN A 316 -13.77 -10.89 -8.76
N ILE A 317 -13.82 -11.95 -9.58
CA ILE A 317 -15.02 -12.78 -9.73
C ILE A 317 -15.06 -13.96 -8.76
N ALA A 318 -13.99 -14.25 -8.03
CA ALA A 318 -13.97 -15.38 -7.08
C ALA A 318 -14.93 -15.17 -5.89
N PRO A 319 -15.37 -16.27 -5.23
CA PRO A 319 -16.19 -16.19 -4.02
C PRO A 319 -15.56 -15.31 -2.93
N PHE A 320 -16.38 -14.53 -2.22
CA PHE A 320 -15.91 -13.69 -1.11
C PHE A 320 -15.24 -14.53 -0.01
N ALA A 321 -14.24 -13.94 0.67
CA ALA A 321 -13.47 -14.61 1.74
C ALA A 321 -12.91 -15.99 1.33
N SER A 322 -12.42 -16.09 0.09
CA SER A 322 -11.75 -17.29 -0.42
C SER A 322 -10.29 -17.02 -0.77
N ALA A 323 -9.49 -18.09 -0.76
CA ALA A 323 -8.11 -18.10 -1.23
C ALA A 323 -7.97 -17.49 -2.64
N ALA A 324 -8.86 -17.84 -3.57
CA ALA A 324 -8.86 -17.32 -4.94
C ALA A 324 -9.15 -15.80 -5.00
N ARG A 325 -10.02 -15.29 -4.11
CA ARG A 325 -10.33 -13.86 -3.99
C ARG A 325 -9.17 -13.05 -3.42
N ALA A 326 -8.41 -13.65 -2.51
CA ALA A 326 -7.25 -13.04 -1.87
C ALA A 326 -6.02 -12.99 -2.79
N LYS A 327 -5.86 -13.97 -3.69
CA LYS A 327 -4.62 -14.20 -4.45
C LYS A 327 -4.00 -12.93 -5.06
N ALA A 328 -4.73 -12.21 -5.91
CA ALA A 328 -4.17 -11.03 -6.58
C ALA A 328 -3.86 -9.87 -5.61
N LEU A 329 -4.53 -9.78 -4.46
CA LEU A 329 -4.17 -8.82 -3.41
C LEU A 329 -2.80 -9.19 -2.86
N THR A 330 -2.64 -10.46 -2.49
CA THR A 330 -1.40 -11.00 -1.91
C THR A 330 -0.20 -10.87 -2.85
N ASP A 331 -0.43 -11.09 -4.15
CA ASP A 331 0.64 -11.08 -5.14
C ASP A 331 1.03 -9.66 -5.59
N PHE A 332 0.07 -8.73 -5.73
CA PHE A 332 0.31 -7.45 -6.42
C PHE A 332 0.21 -6.18 -5.58
N VAL A 333 -0.51 -6.20 -4.46
CA VAL A 333 -0.79 -5.00 -3.66
C VAL A 333 0.25 -4.83 -2.55
N GLY A 334 0.45 -3.59 -2.09
CA GLY A 334 1.11 -3.32 -0.81
C GLY A 334 2.64 -3.39 -0.81
N ILE A 335 3.31 -3.92 -1.83
CA ILE A 335 4.78 -4.00 -1.88
C ILE A 335 5.28 -3.48 -3.23
N THR A 336 6.25 -2.56 -3.24
CA THR A 336 6.81 -2.02 -4.49
C THR A 336 8.28 -1.61 -4.32
N ILE A 337 9.07 -1.72 -5.38
CA ILE A 337 10.38 -1.09 -5.49
C ILE A 337 10.36 -0.15 -6.70
N HIS A 338 10.53 1.15 -6.48
CA HIS A 338 10.78 2.11 -7.55
C HIS A 338 12.27 2.18 -7.81
N CYS A 339 12.68 1.97 -9.06
CA CYS A 339 14.05 1.65 -9.37
C CYS A 339 14.89 2.91 -9.61
N GLY A 340 16.14 2.88 -9.18
CA GLY A 340 17.10 3.95 -9.41
C GLY A 340 17.42 4.16 -10.90
N ALA A 341 17.78 5.39 -11.25
CA ALA A 341 18.35 5.72 -12.54
C ALA A 341 19.63 4.89 -12.76
N ASN A 342 19.76 4.30 -13.95
CA ASN A 342 20.90 3.47 -14.36
C ASN A 342 21.09 2.18 -13.56
N GLY A 343 20.25 1.88 -12.56
CA GLY A 343 20.15 0.53 -12.04
C GLY A 343 19.68 0.32 -10.64
N GLY A 344 20.05 -0.85 -10.13
CA GLY A 344 19.48 -1.42 -8.93
C GLY A 344 19.00 -2.85 -9.15
N ILE A 345 18.25 -3.34 -8.17
CA ILE A 345 17.69 -4.70 -8.12
C ILE A 345 16.73 -4.99 -9.29
N CYS A 346 16.21 -3.95 -9.94
CA CYS A 346 15.26 -4.06 -11.04
C CYS A 346 15.89 -4.26 -12.42
N ASN A 347 17.18 -3.91 -12.62
CA ASN A 347 17.77 -3.82 -13.95
C ASN A 347 17.72 -5.13 -14.74
N ASN A 348 17.83 -6.25 -14.04
CA ASN A 348 17.86 -7.58 -14.64
C ASN A 348 16.52 -8.32 -14.49
N SER A 349 15.50 -7.68 -13.91
CA SER A 349 14.21 -8.34 -13.72
C SER A 349 13.40 -8.26 -15.02
N PRO A 350 13.00 -9.40 -15.62
CA PRO A 350 12.08 -9.41 -16.75
C PRO A 350 10.68 -8.89 -16.36
N ASN A 351 10.40 -8.80 -15.06
CA ASN A 351 9.11 -8.38 -14.52
C ASN A 351 9.08 -6.88 -14.15
N ALA A 352 10.19 -6.16 -14.33
CA ALA A 352 10.21 -4.71 -14.10
C ALA A 352 9.32 -4.00 -15.14
N LYS A 353 8.33 -3.24 -14.66
CA LYS A 353 7.38 -2.48 -15.50
C LYS A 353 7.75 -1.00 -15.51
N PRO A 354 7.34 -0.23 -16.53
CA PRO A 354 7.50 1.22 -16.50
C PRO A 354 6.89 1.84 -15.24
N ASP A 355 7.66 2.68 -14.55
CA ASP A 355 7.16 3.53 -13.46
C ASP A 355 6.93 4.92 -14.04
N VAL A 356 5.67 5.26 -14.28
CA VAL A 356 5.29 6.39 -15.12
C VAL A 356 4.72 7.51 -14.26
N LEU A 357 5.38 8.67 -14.28
CA LEU A 357 4.91 9.92 -13.66
C LEU A 357 4.90 11.04 -14.72
N PRO A 358 3.77 11.25 -15.43
CA PRO A 358 3.73 12.11 -16.63
C PRO A 358 3.94 13.60 -16.32
N ASP A 359 3.47 14.06 -15.15
CA ASP A 359 3.53 15.46 -14.73
C ASP A 359 4.75 15.79 -13.85
N GLU A 360 5.65 14.83 -13.64
CA GLU A 360 6.75 14.98 -12.70
C GLU A 360 7.70 16.12 -13.13
N PRO A 361 7.95 17.13 -12.27
CA PRO A 361 8.83 18.24 -12.60
C PRO A 361 10.24 17.77 -12.97
N GLY A 362 10.72 18.16 -14.15
CA GLY A 362 12.03 17.72 -14.67
C GLY A 362 12.00 16.35 -15.38
N GLY A 363 10.83 15.72 -15.50
CA GLY A 363 10.62 14.47 -16.23
C GLY A 363 10.97 13.21 -15.43
N TYR A 364 10.28 12.11 -15.73
CA TYR A 364 10.49 10.80 -15.11
C TYR A 364 10.37 9.65 -16.12
N GLY A 365 10.75 9.92 -17.38
CA GLY A 365 10.72 8.91 -18.44
C GLY A 365 11.83 7.87 -18.27
N GLY A 366 11.51 6.61 -18.57
CA GLY A 366 12.48 5.51 -18.61
C GLY A 366 12.76 4.83 -17.26
N PHE A 367 12.14 5.31 -16.17
CA PHE A 367 12.17 4.63 -14.88
C PHE A 367 11.29 3.39 -14.89
N LYS A 368 11.63 2.46 -14.00
CA LYS A 368 10.94 1.18 -13.85
C LYS A 368 10.57 0.96 -12.39
N GLY A 369 9.68 0.01 -12.15
CA GLY A 369 9.33 -0.50 -10.84
C GLY A 369 9.15 -2.02 -10.84
N LEU A 370 9.34 -2.64 -9.68
CA LEU A 370 8.82 -3.96 -9.36
C LEU A 370 7.59 -3.78 -8.49
N PHE A 371 6.45 -4.30 -8.94
CA PHE A 371 5.17 -4.10 -8.29
C PHE A 371 4.63 -5.43 -7.80
N GLY A 372 4.26 -5.50 -6.52
CA GLY A 372 3.76 -6.71 -5.90
C GLY A 372 4.81 -7.60 -5.25
N ALA A 373 4.41 -8.27 -4.18
CA ALA A 373 5.24 -9.25 -3.50
C ALA A 373 5.68 -10.39 -4.44
N LEU A 374 4.85 -10.75 -5.44
CA LEU A 374 5.17 -11.76 -6.44
C LEU A 374 6.50 -11.49 -7.16
N TYR A 375 6.81 -10.22 -7.42
CA TYR A 375 8.05 -9.83 -8.11
C TYR A 375 9.11 -9.25 -7.18
N VAL A 376 8.71 -8.62 -6.07
CA VAL A 376 9.65 -8.05 -5.10
C VAL A 376 10.32 -9.13 -4.25
N ASN A 377 9.57 -10.12 -3.76
CA ASN A 377 10.10 -11.17 -2.88
C ASN A 377 11.28 -11.92 -3.49
N PRO A 378 11.18 -12.49 -4.71
CA PRO A 378 12.32 -13.18 -5.32
C PRO A 378 13.49 -12.25 -5.60
N ALA A 379 13.24 -10.96 -5.86
CA ALA A 379 14.30 -10.00 -6.09
C ALA A 379 15.14 -9.77 -4.81
N ILE A 380 14.49 -9.59 -3.66
CA ILE A 380 15.19 -9.26 -2.39
C ILE A 380 15.65 -10.48 -1.58
N THR A 381 15.22 -11.68 -1.93
CA THR A 381 15.51 -12.90 -1.15
C THR A 381 16.42 -13.90 -1.87
N GLY A 382 16.97 -13.52 -3.03
CA GLY A 382 17.80 -14.40 -3.86
C GLY A 382 17.01 -15.50 -4.57
N GLY A 383 15.78 -15.19 -5.00
CA GLY A 383 14.91 -16.08 -5.77
C GLY A 383 13.83 -16.81 -4.98
N ARG A 384 13.73 -16.60 -3.66
CA ARG A 384 12.65 -17.18 -2.86
C ARG A 384 11.36 -16.36 -3.03
N THR A 385 10.22 -17.02 -3.04
CA THR A 385 8.92 -16.34 -3.20
C THR A 385 8.40 -15.72 -1.90
N VAL A 386 9.09 -15.93 -0.78
CA VAL A 386 8.64 -15.53 0.56
C VAL A 386 9.71 -14.73 1.30
N VAL A 387 9.26 -13.67 1.94
CA VAL A 387 10.01 -12.81 2.87
C VAL A 387 9.67 -13.27 4.29
N ASN A 388 10.66 -13.32 5.17
CA ASN A 388 10.41 -13.64 6.58
C ASN A 388 10.18 -12.37 7.40
N ASP A 389 9.32 -12.44 8.41
CA ASP A 389 9.13 -11.37 9.38
C ASP A 389 10.35 -11.26 10.33
N THR A 390 10.32 -10.32 11.28
CA THR A 390 11.43 -10.15 12.24
C THR A 390 11.58 -11.30 13.23
N ALA A 391 10.54 -12.13 13.43
CA ALA A 391 10.61 -13.36 14.23
C ALA A 391 11.21 -14.54 13.44
N GLY A 392 11.30 -14.42 12.12
CA GLY A 392 11.82 -15.43 11.21
C GLY A 392 10.73 -16.28 10.55
N ASP A 393 9.46 -15.98 10.79
CA ASP A 393 8.32 -16.70 10.22
C ASP A 393 8.05 -16.22 8.79
N PRO A 394 7.61 -17.11 7.87
CA PRO A 394 7.23 -16.71 6.52
C PRO A 394 6.03 -15.77 6.54
N ILE A 395 6.13 -14.63 5.84
CA ILE A 395 5.00 -13.71 5.67
C ILE A 395 4.07 -14.27 4.60
N ALA A 396 2.81 -14.46 4.98
CA ALA A 396 1.75 -14.96 4.13
C ALA A 396 0.41 -14.32 4.48
N ASP A 397 -0.53 -14.35 3.54
CA ASP A 397 -1.92 -13.99 3.79
C ASP A 397 -2.60 -15.01 4.74
N PRO A 398 -3.82 -14.74 5.23
CA PRO A 398 -4.57 -15.64 6.11
C PRO A 398 -4.93 -17.00 5.49
N PHE A 399 -4.78 -17.18 4.18
CA PHE A 399 -4.93 -18.47 3.49
C PHE A 399 -3.59 -19.21 3.31
N GLY A 400 -2.48 -18.61 3.76
CA GLY A 400 -1.14 -19.18 3.68
C GLY A 400 -0.42 -18.90 2.35
N HIS A 401 -0.92 -18.01 1.50
CA HIS A 401 -0.20 -17.61 0.30
C HIS A 401 0.93 -16.64 0.66
N PRO A 402 2.19 -16.92 0.27
CA PRO A 402 3.30 -16.01 0.51
C PRO A 402 3.09 -14.67 -0.20
N GLY A 403 3.26 -13.56 0.50
CA GLY A 403 3.14 -12.24 -0.12
C GLY A 403 2.64 -11.16 0.84
N PHE A 404 1.85 -10.24 0.31
CA PHE A 404 1.25 -9.16 1.07
C PHE A 404 0.02 -9.65 1.86
N PRO A 405 0.03 -9.56 3.20
CA PRO A 405 -1.06 -10.10 4.02
C PRO A 405 -2.31 -9.20 4.11
N GLY A 406 -2.33 -8.05 3.42
CA GLY A 406 -3.34 -7.00 3.57
C GLY A 406 -2.85 -5.83 4.45
N PHE A 407 -3.50 -4.67 4.34
CA PHE A 407 -3.06 -3.43 5.01
C PHE A 407 -3.19 -3.46 6.54
N ASP A 408 -4.17 -4.20 7.08
CA ASP A 408 -4.26 -4.47 8.51
C ASP A 408 -3.39 -5.67 8.94
N GLY A 409 -2.86 -6.41 7.95
CA GLY A 409 -1.99 -7.57 8.14
C GLY A 409 -0.50 -7.23 8.21
N VAL A 410 -0.11 -5.94 8.26
CA VAL A 410 1.30 -5.50 8.32
C VAL A 410 1.69 -4.88 9.67
N PRO A 411 1.57 -5.63 10.79
CA PRO A 411 2.11 -5.18 12.07
C PRO A 411 3.64 -5.04 11.99
N ALA A 412 4.24 -4.41 13.00
CA ALA A 412 5.67 -4.07 12.98
C ALA A 412 6.59 -5.22 12.55
N LYS A 413 6.34 -6.46 12.98
CA LYS A 413 7.16 -7.62 12.60
C LYS A 413 7.20 -7.87 11.09
N VAL A 414 6.08 -7.67 10.40
CA VAL A 414 5.94 -7.88 8.95
C VAL A 414 6.63 -6.75 8.20
N THR A 415 6.29 -5.50 8.51
CA THR A 415 6.88 -4.32 7.86
C THR A 415 8.39 -4.28 8.03
N LEU A 416 8.88 -4.44 9.27
CA LEU A 416 10.31 -4.41 9.57
C LEU A 416 11.05 -5.61 8.95
N GLY A 417 10.37 -6.75 8.76
CA GLY A 417 10.90 -7.90 8.04
C GLY A 417 11.18 -7.60 6.57
N TYR A 418 10.23 -6.98 5.87
CA TYR A 418 10.41 -6.49 4.50
C TYR A 418 11.48 -5.40 4.42
N VAL A 419 11.39 -4.38 5.27
CA VAL A 419 12.35 -3.25 5.29
C VAL A 419 13.78 -3.76 5.48
N ALA A 420 14.03 -4.67 6.43
CA ALA A 420 15.36 -5.23 6.64
C ALA A 420 15.86 -5.99 5.41
N GLN A 421 15.03 -6.85 4.80
CA GLN A 421 15.44 -7.63 3.62
C GLN A 421 15.65 -6.77 2.37
N MET A 422 14.88 -5.70 2.19
CA MET A 422 15.12 -4.71 1.14
C MET A 422 16.49 -4.04 1.35
N GLN A 423 16.78 -3.55 2.55
CA GLN A 423 18.06 -2.92 2.88
C GLN A 423 19.25 -3.88 2.68
N GLU A 424 19.11 -5.13 3.11
CA GLU A 424 20.11 -6.19 2.93
C GLU A 424 20.33 -6.57 1.45
N ALA A 425 19.28 -6.50 0.63
CA ALA A 425 19.33 -6.78 -0.81
C ALA A 425 19.87 -5.61 -1.64
N GLY A 426 20.24 -4.49 -1.02
CA GLY A 426 20.80 -3.33 -1.71
C GLY A 426 19.76 -2.32 -2.19
N VAL A 427 18.58 -2.28 -1.55
CA VAL A 427 17.59 -1.18 -1.69
C VAL A 427 17.86 -0.16 -0.57
N PRO A 428 18.62 0.93 -0.84
CA PRO A 428 19.14 1.81 0.21
C PRO A 428 18.08 2.70 0.84
N VAL A 429 16.98 2.98 0.14
CA VAL A 429 15.89 3.83 0.65
C VAL A 429 14.66 2.96 0.84
N THR A 430 14.11 2.92 2.05
CA THR A 430 12.92 2.12 2.35
C THR A 430 11.91 2.93 3.14
N PHE A 431 10.66 2.87 2.71
CA PHE A 431 9.48 3.41 3.38
C PHE A 431 8.61 2.24 3.85
N GLY A 432 8.19 2.27 5.10
CA GLY A 432 7.35 1.23 5.69
C GLY A 432 6.22 1.80 6.52
N TYR A 433 4.99 1.44 6.17
CA TYR A 433 3.82 1.65 7.01
C TYR A 433 3.70 0.52 8.03
N ILE A 434 3.33 0.86 9.27
CA ILE A 434 3.07 -0.09 10.35
C ILE A 434 1.60 0.05 10.77
N SER A 435 0.86 -1.06 10.72
CA SER A 435 -0.59 -1.12 11.03
C SER A 435 -0.92 -0.59 12.44
N ASP A 436 -2.14 -0.11 12.58
CA ASP A 436 -2.68 0.45 13.83
C ASP A 436 -2.62 -0.57 14.97
N ALA A 437 -1.83 -0.30 16.01
CA ALA A 437 -1.73 -1.17 17.19
C ALA A 437 -3.06 -1.26 17.99
N HIS A 438 -4.00 -0.35 17.72
CA HIS A 438 -5.32 -0.32 18.34
C HIS A 438 -6.30 -1.31 17.71
N ASP A 439 -6.03 -1.87 16.53
CA ASP A 439 -6.93 -2.81 15.88
C ASP A 439 -6.71 -4.26 16.38
N ASN A 440 -7.81 -4.99 16.58
CA ASN A 440 -7.73 -6.44 16.76
C ASN A 440 -7.59 -7.12 15.38
N HIS A 441 -6.37 -7.17 14.84
CA HIS A 441 -5.97 -7.68 13.50
C HIS A 441 -6.45 -9.10 13.08
N LYS A 442 -7.43 -9.68 13.76
CA LYS A 442 -8.01 -11.02 13.60
C LYS A 442 -9.13 -11.09 12.55
N ASN A 443 -9.55 -9.96 11.94
CA ASN A 443 -10.76 -9.89 11.10
C ASN A 443 -10.68 -9.00 9.86
N ALA A 444 -9.52 -8.46 9.50
CA ALA A 444 -9.41 -7.64 8.31
C ALA A 444 -9.20 -8.45 7.04
N PHE A 445 -9.84 -8.00 5.96
CA PHE A 445 -9.65 -8.59 4.64
C PHE A 445 -8.15 -8.62 4.27
N PRO A 446 -7.63 -9.75 3.75
CA PRO A 446 -8.35 -10.89 3.19
C PRO A 446 -8.71 -12.00 4.19
N ALA A 447 -8.61 -11.78 5.50
CA ALA A 447 -8.94 -12.81 6.49
C ALA A 447 -10.40 -13.28 6.35
N PRO A 448 -10.65 -14.60 6.49
CA PRO A 448 -12.01 -15.10 6.65
C PRO A 448 -12.63 -14.51 7.93
N PRO A 449 -13.98 -14.39 8.00
CA PRO A 449 -14.64 -13.96 9.22
C PRO A 449 -14.22 -14.81 10.42
N ASP A 450 -13.94 -14.18 11.57
CA ASP A 450 -13.60 -14.90 12.79
C ASP A 450 -14.73 -15.88 13.17
N PRO A 451 -14.42 -17.19 13.31
CA PRO A 451 -15.39 -18.20 13.73
C PRO A 451 -16.09 -17.88 15.06
N ALA A 452 -15.45 -17.09 15.94
CA ALA A 452 -16.00 -16.65 17.21
C ALA A 452 -16.88 -15.40 17.10
N GLY A 453 -17.02 -14.80 15.91
CA GLY A 453 -17.87 -13.63 15.67
C GLY A 453 -17.40 -12.36 16.37
N VAL A 454 -16.13 -12.30 16.78
CA VAL A 454 -15.56 -11.07 17.33
C VAL A 454 -15.45 -10.08 16.20
N PHE A 455 -16.13 -8.94 16.29
CA PHE A 455 -16.04 -7.90 15.27
C PHE A 455 -14.71 -7.13 15.40
N PRO A 456 -14.19 -6.56 14.29
CA PRO A 456 -13.14 -5.55 14.36
C PRO A 456 -13.52 -4.48 15.37
N ARG A 457 -12.65 -4.22 16.34
CA ARG A 457 -12.83 -3.13 17.31
C ARG A 457 -11.50 -2.46 17.56
N ALA A 458 -11.54 -1.14 17.75
CA ALA A 458 -10.43 -0.39 18.28
C ALA A 458 -10.36 -0.61 19.80
N SER A 459 -9.18 -0.96 20.30
CA SER A 459 -8.86 -1.13 21.71
C SER A 459 -8.28 0.16 22.29
N GLY A 460 -8.76 0.52 23.49
CA GLY A 460 -8.31 1.70 24.20
C GLY A 460 -7.05 1.49 25.05
N PRO A 461 -6.46 2.58 25.57
CA PRO A 461 -5.27 2.50 26.42
C PRO A 461 -5.43 1.56 27.61
N GLY A 462 -4.50 0.60 27.73
CA GLY A 462 -4.43 -0.36 28.85
C GLY A 462 -5.28 -1.63 28.67
N GLU A 463 -6.03 -1.76 27.58
CA GLU A 463 -6.69 -3.03 27.25
C GLU A 463 -5.68 -4.11 26.90
N SER A 464 -5.95 -5.36 27.30
CA SER A 464 -4.95 -6.44 27.27
C SER A 464 -4.52 -6.85 25.87
N ASP A 465 -5.42 -6.79 24.88
CA ASP A 465 -5.13 -7.07 23.48
C ASP A 465 -4.22 -6.00 22.86
N TYR A 466 -4.52 -4.73 23.10
CA TYR A 466 -3.70 -3.60 22.69
C TYR A 466 -2.31 -3.57 23.36
N VAL A 467 -2.24 -3.83 24.68
CA VAL A 467 -0.94 -3.95 25.39
C VAL A 467 -0.11 -5.11 24.82
N ALA A 468 -0.75 -6.23 24.49
CA ALA A 468 -0.06 -7.36 23.85
C ALA A 468 0.42 -7.01 22.43
N ALA A 469 -0.36 -6.27 21.64
CA ALA A 469 0.04 -5.80 20.31
C ALA A 469 1.29 -4.90 20.40
N LEU A 470 1.30 -3.90 21.29
CA LEU A 470 2.45 -3.03 21.50
C LEU A 470 3.69 -3.78 22.01
N LYS A 471 3.50 -4.79 22.87
CA LYS A 471 4.61 -5.67 23.27
C LYS A 471 5.19 -6.46 22.09
N SER A 472 4.33 -6.96 21.20
CA SER A 472 4.77 -7.61 19.96
C SER A 472 5.49 -6.63 19.03
N TYR A 473 5.11 -5.35 19.00
CA TYR A 473 5.79 -4.34 18.21
C TYR A 473 7.16 -4.04 18.79
N ASP A 474 7.26 -3.90 20.11
CA ASP A 474 8.54 -3.72 20.80
C ASP A 474 9.53 -4.86 20.53
N ASP A 475 9.06 -6.11 20.58
CA ASP A 475 9.88 -7.29 20.26
C ASP A 475 10.34 -7.29 18.80
N ALA A 476 9.49 -6.83 17.88
CA ALA A 476 9.84 -6.67 16.48
C ALA A 476 10.95 -5.62 16.29
N PHE A 477 10.87 -4.47 16.99
CA PHE A 477 11.92 -3.45 16.96
C PHE A 477 13.24 -3.96 17.54
N ALA A 478 13.19 -4.72 18.65
CA ALA A 478 14.37 -5.34 19.24
C ALA A 478 15.07 -6.27 18.23
N ALA A 479 14.30 -7.14 17.57
CA ALA A 479 14.81 -8.05 16.55
C ALA A 479 15.34 -7.30 15.31
N PHE A 480 14.63 -6.26 14.87
CA PHE A 480 15.01 -5.44 13.73
C PHE A 480 16.34 -4.72 13.94
N PHE A 481 16.51 -3.99 15.05
CA PHE A 481 17.76 -3.27 15.31
C PHE A 481 18.94 -4.23 15.48
N LYS A 482 18.73 -5.38 16.12
CA LYS A 482 19.75 -6.43 16.21
C LYS A 482 20.15 -6.96 14.83
N ARG A 483 19.18 -7.13 13.93
CA ARG A 483 19.39 -7.57 12.54
C ARG A 483 20.19 -6.53 11.75
N LEU A 484 19.76 -5.28 11.75
CA LEU A 484 20.48 -4.19 11.08
C LEU A 484 21.93 -4.05 11.57
N GLN A 485 22.15 -4.12 12.89
CA GLN A 485 23.48 -4.03 13.48
C GLN A 485 24.40 -5.15 13.00
N LYS A 486 23.88 -6.38 12.84
CA LYS A 486 24.64 -7.54 12.34
C LYS A 486 25.16 -7.30 10.92
N ASP A 487 24.41 -6.58 10.09
CA ASP A 487 24.77 -6.28 8.71
C ASP A 487 25.48 -4.91 8.56
N GLY A 488 25.81 -4.27 9.68
CA GLY A 488 26.55 -3.01 9.71
C GLY A 488 25.71 -1.77 9.37
N ILE A 489 24.38 -1.90 9.33
CA ILE A 489 23.43 -0.80 9.17
C ILE A 489 23.19 -0.19 10.56
N ASN A 490 23.63 1.05 10.76
CA ASN A 490 23.62 1.71 12.06
C ASN A 490 23.46 3.23 11.94
N GLN A 491 23.39 3.93 13.07
CA GLN A 491 23.16 5.37 13.15
C GLN A 491 24.23 6.23 12.45
N HIS A 492 25.42 5.70 12.17
CA HIS A 492 26.49 6.45 11.51
C HIS A 492 26.37 6.47 9.98
N ASN A 493 25.67 5.49 9.41
CA ASN A 493 25.49 5.35 7.96
C ASN A 493 24.01 5.32 7.52
N THR A 494 23.08 5.46 8.46
CA THR A 494 21.63 5.37 8.20
C THR A 494 20.90 6.58 8.75
N LEU A 495 20.07 7.19 7.91
CA LEU A 495 19.06 8.14 8.35
C LEU A 495 17.79 7.36 8.73
N PHE A 496 17.45 7.35 10.01
CA PHE A 496 16.18 6.84 10.51
C PHE A 496 15.18 7.99 10.66
N VAL A 497 14.02 7.84 10.05
CA VAL A 497 12.89 8.78 10.18
C VAL A 497 11.70 7.96 10.68
N VAL A 498 11.11 8.39 11.79
CA VAL A 498 9.91 7.75 12.37
C VAL A 498 8.84 8.82 12.55
N THR A 499 7.67 8.59 11.97
CA THR A 499 6.52 9.52 11.96
C THR A 499 5.24 8.82 12.37
N ALA A 500 4.22 9.58 12.77
CA ALA A 500 2.89 9.05 13.05
C ALA A 500 1.87 9.77 12.19
N ALA A 501 1.10 9.04 11.38
CA ALA A 501 0.09 9.62 10.50
C ALA A 501 -0.99 10.38 11.29
N SER A 502 -1.22 9.98 12.54
CA SER A 502 -2.22 10.56 13.43
C SER A 502 -1.70 10.59 14.87
N PRO A 503 -0.98 11.64 15.33
CA PRO A 503 -0.79 11.87 16.75
C PRO A 503 -2.12 12.38 17.28
N THR A 504 -3.00 11.50 17.73
CA THR A 504 -4.25 11.90 18.37
C THR A 504 -3.93 12.55 19.71
N THR A 505 -3.76 13.88 19.74
CA THR A 505 -4.06 14.61 20.96
C THR A 505 -5.57 14.68 21.07
N ALA A 506 -6.15 14.03 22.08
CA ALA A 506 -7.57 14.18 22.39
C ALA A 506 -7.98 15.66 22.31
N THR A 507 -9.01 15.95 21.53
CA THR A 507 -9.65 17.26 21.47
C THR A 507 -9.98 17.72 22.90
N GLY A 508 -9.21 18.68 23.44
CA GLY A 508 -9.59 19.40 24.66
C GLY A 508 -8.57 19.58 25.78
N ALA A 509 -7.28 19.26 25.63
CA ALA A 509 -6.30 19.53 26.70
C ALA A 509 -5.12 20.40 26.25
N THR A 510 -5.17 21.69 26.56
CA THR A 510 -3.99 22.57 26.59
C THR A 510 -3.00 22.07 27.65
N HIS A 511 -1.94 21.39 27.23
CA HIS A 511 -0.77 21.17 28.08
C HIS A 511 0.46 21.89 27.52
N THR A 512 0.98 22.82 28.31
CA THR A 512 2.24 23.53 28.11
C THR A 512 3.40 22.53 28.04
N ALA A 513 4.06 22.45 26.88
CA ALA A 513 5.22 21.61 26.65
C ALA A 513 6.42 22.06 27.52
N THR A 514 6.86 21.18 28.43
CA THR A 514 8.17 21.33 29.08
C THR A 514 9.22 20.71 28.17
N SER A 515 10.04 21.57 27.56
CA SER A 515 11.13 21.25 26.64
C SER A 515 12.10 20.18 27.19
N ILE A 516 12.15 19.01 26.56
CA ILE A 516 13.30 18.09 26.63
C ILE A 516 14.50 18.77 25.95
N ARG A 517 15.67 18.76 26.61
CA ARG A 517 16.87 19.54 26.26
C ARG A 517 17.28 19.35 24.78
N ARG A 518 17.08 20.38 23.96
CA ARG A 518 17.60 20.49 22.59
C ARG A 518 19.12 20.69 22.61
N ARG A 519 19.90 19.79 22.00
CA ARG A 519 21.26 20.09 21.55
C ARG A 519 21.14 20.94 20.28
N ARG A 520 21.28 22.27 20.41
CA ARG A 520 21.31 23.18 19.24
C ARG A 520 22.53 22.86 18.37
N VAL A 521 22.32 22.39 17.14
CA VAL A 521 23.31 22.53 16.08
C VAL A 521 23.36 24.01 15.69
N ARG A 522 24.48 24.66 16.02
CA ARG A 522 24.74 26.07 15.73
C ARG A 522 25.14 26.16 14.25
N GLN A 523 24.21 26.52 13.37
CA GLN A 523 24.56 26.94 12.01
C GLN A 523 25.45 28.18 12.09
N THR A 524 26.75 28.02 11.84
CA THR A 524 27.69 29.12 11.62
C THR A 524 27.42 29.73 10.25
N ARG A 525 26.61 30.79 10.21
CA ARG A 525 26.55 31.68 9.03
C ARG A 525 27.88 32.41 8.91
N SER A 526 28.63 32.06 7.87
CA SER A 526 29.76 32.86 7.37
C SER A 526 29.27 34.26 7.00
N ALA A 527 29.82 35.27 7.66
CA ALA A 527 29.54 36.67 7.38
C ALA A 527 30.46 37.14 6.24
N ARG A 528 29.87 37.47 5.08
CA ARG A 528 30.51 38.35 4.10
C ARG A 528 29.55 39.47 3.68
N SER A 529 29.86 40.64 4.23
CA SER A 529 29.59 42.01 3.79
C SER A 529 28.64 42.26 2.61
N THR A 530 27.54 43.00 2.87
CA THR A 530 27.14 44.15 2.04
C THR A 530 26.37 45.16 2.90
N ARG A 531 26.87 46.40 2.95
CA ARG A 531 26.27 47.56 3.61
C ARG A 531 25.09 48.13 2.81
N THR A 532 24.22 48.84 3.54
CA THR A 532 23.35 49.97 3.13
C THR A 532 22.07 49.68 2.33
N CYS A 533 20.90 49.83 2.97
CA CYS A 533 19.98 50.96 2.70
C CYS A 533 18.79 50.97 3.69
N ALA A 534 18.91 51.73 4.79
CA ALA A 534 17.82 51.98 5.73
C ALA A 534 16.96 53.16 5.25
N ARG A 535 16.08 52.95 4.26
CA ARG A 535 15.10 53.96 3.84
C ARG A 535 13.84 53.38 3.17
N CYS A 536 13.24 52.32 3.75
CA CYS A 536 11.93 51.82 3.27
C CYS A 536 10.85 51.59 4.35
N SER A 537 11.14 51.70 5.65
CA SER A 537 10.14 51.36 6.68
C SER A 537 9.20 52.51 7.10
N ARG A 538 9.34 53.73 6.57
CA ARG A 538 8.50 54.88 6.97
C ARG A 538 7.25 55.15 6.12
N ARG A 539 6.97 54.39 5.05
CA ARG A 539 5.80 54.64 4.17
C ARG A 539 4.58 53.72 4.35
N ARG A 540 4.66 52.64 5.13
CA ARG A 540 3.52 51.69 5.30
C ARG A 540 2.62 51.94 6.52
N ARG A 541 2.95 52.89 7.41
CA ARG A 541 2.14 53.20 8.61
C ARG A 541 1.09 54.32 8.44
N ARG A 542 0.97 54.94 7.25
CA ARG A 542 0.03 56.06 7.01
C ARG A 542 -1.23 55.73 6.19
N SER A 543 -1.40 54.55 5.61
CA SER A 543 -2.59 54.24 4.77
C SER A 543 -3.69 53.41 5.46
N ARG A 544 -3.55 53.04 6.74
CA ARG A 544 -4.55 52.23 7.47
C ARG A 544 -5.51 53.02 8.35
N ARG A 545 -5.45 54.37 8.33
CA ARG A 545 -6.28 55.23 9.19
C ARG A 545 -7.38 56.04 8.48
N SER A 546 -7.69 55.77 7.20
CA SER A 546 -8.69 56.57 6.44
C SER A 546 -9.85 55.79 5.78
N ARG A 547 -10.11 54.53 6.16
CA ARG A 547 -11.24 53.74 5.61
C ARG A 547 -12.17 53.15 6.67
N SER A 548 -12.45 53.89 7.75
CA SER A 548 -13.37 53.47 8.83
C SER A 548 -14.54 54.43 9.07
N THR A 549 -14.83 55.34 8.14
CA THR A 549 -15.92 56.32 8.28
C THR A 549 -16.52 56.65 6.93
N ALA A 550 -17.38 55.77 6.39
CA ALA A 550 -18.36 56.12 5.36
C ALA A 550 -19.25 54.89 5.03
N THR A 551 -20.21 54.56 5.90
CA THR A 551 -21.53 54.00 5.49
C THR A 551 -22.41 53.80 6.72
N ARG A 552 -23.07 54.89 7.15
CA ARG A 552 -24.34 54.82 7.89
C ARG A 552 -25.11 56.10 7.58
N LEU A 553 -26.37 55.91 7.17
CA LEU A 553 -27.41 56.90 6.83
C LEU A 553 -27.29 57.62 5.47
N GLN A 554 -28.12 57.22 4.51
CA GLN A 554 -29.45 57.84 4.33
C GLN A 554 -30.37 56.95 3.47
N ARG A 555 -31.53 56.61 4.04
CA ARG A 555 -32.74 56.13 3.36
C ARG A 555 -33.55 57.35 2.91
N SER A 556 -34.09 57.35 1.70
CA SER A 556 -35.46 57.77 1.32
C SER A 556 -35.51 58.23 -0.16
N THR A 557 -36.01 57.38 -1.04
CA THR A 557 -37.08 57.63 -2.03
C THR A 557 -37.38 56.32 -2.74
#